data_AF-A0A7C3U8Y7-F1
#
_entry.id   AF-A0A7C3U8Y7-F1
#
_cell.length_a   1.000
_cell.length_b   1.000
_cell.length_c   1.000
_cell.angle_alpha   90.00
_cell.angle_beta   90.00
_cell.angle_gamma   90.00
#
_symmetry.space_group_name_H-M   'P 1'
#
loop_
_entity.id
_entity.type
_entity.pdbx_description
1 polymer ?
#
loop_
_entity_poly.entity_id
_entity_poly.type
_entity_poly.pdbx_seq_one_letter_code
_entity_poly.pdbx_strand_id
1 'polypeptide(L)'
;MTVYEVPLSLTGADRLPLLVGMTANVKIQVGQAMNALLVPTLAVQKVGGKYQVLVPNATAAKGEATVVPVEVGLSDGTYTQITNGLKAGDQVIVQLTATQSSSNQARSGGGGLIMNLSRMFGGR
;
A
#
# COMPACT_ATOMS: atom_id res chain seq x y z
N MET A 1 0.31 -4.33 -21.96
CA MET A 1 0.66 -5.48 -21.12
C MET A 1 1.73 -6.26 -21.85
N THR A 2 2.89 -6.43 -21.24
CA THR A 2 4.02 -7.12 -21.86
C THR A 2 4.27 -8.40 -21.08
N VAL A 3 4.33 -9.53 -21.77
CA VAL A 3 4.57 -10.86 -21.17
C VAL A 3 5.93 -11.34 -21.66
N TYR A 4 6.73 -11.90 -20.74
CA TYR A 4 8.04 -12.46 -21.03
C TYR A 4 8.04 -13.95 -20.72
N GLU A 5 8.56 -14.76 -21.65
CA GLU A 5 8.75 -16.18 -21.42
C GLU A 5 10.04 -16.43 -20.61
N VAL A 6 9.92 -17.18 -19.52
CA VAL A 6 11.04 -17.55 -18.65
C VAL A 6 11.13 -19.08 -18.62
N PRO A 7 11.99 -19.71 -19.46
CA PRO A 7 12.18 -21.16 -19.43
C PRO A 7 12.90 -21.57 -18.14
N LEU A 8 12.42 -22.63 -17.49
CA LEU A 8 12.97 -23.16 -16.24
C LEU A 8 13.38 -24.62 -16.44
N SER A 9 14.53 -24.99 -15.91
CA SER A 9 14.99 -26.38 -15.83
C SER A 9 15.16 -26.79 -14.37
N LEU A 10 14.86 -28.06 -14.08
CA LEU A 10 15.02 -28.64 -12.75
C LEU A 10 16.23 -29.58 -12.79
N THR A 11 17.19 -29.37 -11.89
CA THR A 11 18.37 -30.23 -11.75
C THR A 11 18.15 -31.22 -10.60
N GLY A 12 18.53 -32.50 -10.78
CA GLY A 12 18.41 -33.52 -9.75
C GLY A 12 16.99 -34.05 -9.53
N ALA A 13 16.08 -33.76 -10.47
CA ALA A 13 14.69 -34.22 -10.42
C ALA A 13 14.50 -35.67 -10.91
N ASP A 14 15.57 -36.35 -11.33
CA ASP A 14 15.53 -37.68 -11.95
C ASP A 14 14.91 -38.78 -11.06
N ARG A 15 14.87 -38.53 -9.74
CA ARG A 15 14.30 -39.43 -8.73
C ARG A 15 12.91 -39.00 -8.27
N LEU A 16 12.39 -37.88 -8.75
CA LEU A 16 11.04 -37.42 -8.46
C LEU A 16 10.08 -37.92 -9.55
N PRO A 17 8.91 -38.47 -9.19
CA PRO A 17 7.92 -38.94 -10.15
C PRO A 17 7.14 -37.75 -10.75
N LEU A 18 7.84 -36.83 -11.42
CA LEU A 18 7.23 -35.69 -12.10
C LEU A 18 6.64 -36.16 -13.43
N LEU A 19 5.34 -35.94 -13.61
CA LEU A 19 4.61 -36.28 -14.83
C LEU A 19 4.25 -35.02 -15.61
N VAL A 20 4.12 -35.19 -16.93
CA VAL A 20 3.56 -34.15 -17.80
C VAL A 20 2.16 -33.77 -17.33
N GLY A 21 1.84 -32.48 -17.34
CA GLY A 21 0.56 -31.95 -16.88
C GLY A 21 0.49 -31.59 -15.39
N MET A 22 1.54 -31.87 -14.59
CA MET A 22 1.62 -31.37 -13.21
C MET A 22 1.77 -29.84 -13.17
N THR A 23 1.12 -29.20 -12.20
CA THR A 23 1.30 -27.77 -11.91
C THR A 23 2.40 -27.59 -10.87
N ALA A 24 3.25 -26.58 -11.06
CA ALA A 24 4.27 -26.18 -10.11
C ALA A 24 4.05 -24.75 -9.64
N ASN A 25 4.29 -24.48 -8.36
CA ASN A 25 4.42 -23.13 -7.83
C ASN A 25 5.91 -22.78 -7.79
N VAL A 26 6.31 -21.74 -8.51
CA VAL A 26 7.71 -21.28 -8.58
C VAL A 26 7.83 -19.98 -7.79
N LYS A 27 8.83 -19.90 -6.91
CA LYS A 27 9.26 -18.64 -6.28
C LYS A 27 10.60 -18.23 -6.87
N ILE A 28 10.65 -17.02 -7.43
CA ILE A 28 11.87 -16.44 -8.01
C ILE A 28 12.41 -15.40 -7.05
N GLN A 29 13.62 -15.60 -6.55
CA GLN A 29 14.32 -14.64 -5.71
C GLN A 29 15.20 -13.75 -6.58
N VAL A 30 14.83 -12.47 -6.71
CA VAL A 30 15.52 -11.49 -7.59
C VAL A 30 16.63 -10.71 -6.88
N GLY A 31 16.68 -10.77 -5.56
CA GLY A 31 17.68 -10.08 -4.75
C GLY A 31 17.60 -10.50 -3.29
N GLN A 32 18.68 -10.29 -2.56
CA GLN A 32 18.76 -10.54 -1.13
C GLN A 32 19.72 -9.56 -0.49
N ALA A 33 19.35 -9.04 0.67
CA ALA A 33 20.24 -8.28 1.54
C ALA A 33 20.34 -9.00 2.89
N MET A 34 21.57 -9.22 3.36
CA MET A 34 21.84 -9.79 4.69
C MET A 34 22.15 -8.67 5.68
N ASN A 35 21.79 -8.86 6.94
CA ASN A 35 22.02 -7.89 8.03
C ASN A 35 21.49 -6.48 7.71
N ALA A 36 20.32 -6.41 7.07
CA ALA A 36 19.66 -5.16 6.69
C ALA A 36 18.84 -4.57 7.85
N LEU A 37 18.84 -3.23 7.97
CA LEU A 37 17.90 -2.53 8.84
C LEU A 37 16.54 -2.48 8.14
N LEU A 38 15.55 -3.18 8.69
CA LEU A 38 14.21 -3.29 8.11
C LEU A 38 13.24 -2.33 8.78
N VAL A 39 12.49 -1.61 7.95
CA VAL A 39 11.43 -0.72 8.38
C VAL A 39 10.15 -1.10 7.63
N PRO A 40 8.96 -1.09 8.27
CA PRO A 40 7.70 -1.31 7.55
C PRO A 40 7.58 -0.34 6.37
N THR A 41 7.26 -0.84 5.18
CA THR A 41 7.14 -0.01 3.97
C THR A 41 6.12 1.12 4.16
N LEU A 42 5.10 0.90 5.00
CA LEU A 42 4.08 1.90 5.37
C LEU A 42 4.62 3.10 6.18
N ALA A 43 5.80 2.99 6.81
CA ALA A 43 6.44 4.09 7.52
C ALA A 43 7.34 4.94 6.60
N VAL A 44 7.66 4.44 5.40
CA VAL A 44 8.52 5.14 4.43
C VAL A 44 7.64 6.01 3.54
N GLN A 45 7.89 7.32 3.57
CA GLN A 45 7.23 8.28 2.70
C GLN A 45 8.17 8.73 1.60
N LYS A 46 7.63 8.95 0.40
CA LYS A 46 8.36 9.58 -0.70
C LYS A 46 7.80 10.96 -0.97
N VAL A 47 8.59 11.99 -0.66
CA VAL A 47 8.21 13.41 -0.83
C VAL A 47 9.25 14.10 -1.68
N GLY A 48 8.83 14.75 -2.77
CA GLY A 48 9.75 15.45 -3.68
C GLY A 48 10.84 14.56 -4.29
N GLY A 49 10.56 13.27 -4.48
CA GLY A 49 11.52 12.29 -5.01
C GLY A 49 12.51 11.71 -3.99
N LYS A 50 12.52 12.20 -2.74
CA LYS A 50 13.36 11.70 -1.65
C LYS A 50 12.55 10.83 -0.69
N TYR A 51 13.21 9.87 -0.05
CA TYR A 51 12.59 9.04 0.97
C TYR A 51 12.80 9.64 2.36
N GLN A 52 11.78 9.57 3.20
CA GLN A 52 11.80 10.07 4.56
C GLN A 52 10.93 9.19 5.47
N VAL A 53 11.26 9.18 6.75
CA VAL A 53 10.52 8.48 7.82
C VAL A 53 10.21 9.45 8.95
N LEU A 54 9.17 9.15 9.70
CA LEU A 54 8.78 9.91 10.89
C LEU A 54 9.26 9.18 12.14
N VAL A 55 10.10 9.85 12.94
CA VAL A 55 10.61 9.34 14.21
C VAL A 55 9.93 10.10 15.35
N PRO A 56 9.40 9.42 16.40
CA PRO A 56 8.79 10.10 17.53
C PRO A 56 9.86 10.86 18.32
N ASN A 57 9.62 12.14 18.60
CA ASN A 57 10.52 12.90 19.46
C ASN A 57 10.16 12.63 20.94
N ALA A 58 11.05 11.93 21.66
CA ALA A 58 10.84 11.59 23.07
C ALA A 58 10.95 12.81 24.01
N THR A 59 11.49 13.94 23.54
CA THR A 59 11.80 15.12 24.35
C THR A 59 10.84 16.28 24.08
N ALA A 60 10.06 16.22 23.00
CA ALA A 60 9.05 17.22 22.67
C ALA A 60 7.69 16.85 23.27
N ALA A 61 6.93 17.85 23.70
CA ALA A 61 5.60 17.65 24.27
C ALA A 61 4.67 16.97 23.25
N LYS A 62 4.33 15.71 23.52
CA LYS A 62 3.16 14.97 23.03
C LYS A 62 2.83 15.17 21.54
N GLY A 63 3.50 14.40 20.67
CA GLY A 63 3.05 14.15 19.30
C GLY A 63 3.84 14.83 18.18
N GLU A 64 4.92 15.53 18.49
CA GLU A 64 5.84 16.02 17.46
C GLU A 64 6.68 14.86 16.90
N ALA A 65 6.55 14.64 15.60
CA ALA A 65 7.36 13.70 14.84
C ALA A 65 8.45 14.45 14.07
N THR A 66 9.68 13.95 14.13
CA THR A 66 10.79 14.49 13.34
C THR A 66 10.86 13.77 12.01
N VAL A 67 10.93 14.54 10.92
CA VAL A 67 11.15 14.00 9.57
C VAL A 67 12.64 13.71 9.43
N VAL A 68 12.97 12.44 9.21
CA VAL A 68 14.35 11.99 8.98
C VAL A 68 14.47 11.53 7.53
N PRO A 69 15.33 12.16 6.71
CA PRO A 69 15.60 11.68 5.35
C PRO A 69 16.37 10.36 5.42
N VAL A 70 15.98 9.39 4.57
CA VAL A 70 16.58 8.05 4.53
C VAL A 70 16.92 7.65 3.11
N GLU A 71 17.90 6.74 2.99
CA GLU A 71 18.18 6.01 1.77
C GLU A 71 17.63 4.60 1.88
N VAL A 72 16.97 4.13 0.83
CA VAL A 72 16.28 2.84 0.81
C VAL A 72 16.92 1.89 -0.19
N GLY A 73 16.94 0.61 0.15
CA GLY A 73 17.44 -0.48 -0.68
C GLY A 73 16.31 -1.37 -1.20
N LEU A 74 16.48 -2.69 -1.05
CA LEU A 74 15.48 -3.66 -1.45
C LEU A 74 14.20 -3.52 -0.63
N SER A 75 13.05 -3.73 -1.28
CA SER A 75 11.75 -3.83 -0.64
C SER A 75 11.09 -5.13 -1.06
N ASP A 76 10.53 -5.87 -0.11
CA ASP A 76 9.76 -7.10 -0.36
C ASP A 76 8.24 -6.82 -0.43
N GLY A 77 7.85 -5.55 -0.37
CA GLY A 77 6.46 -5.09 -0.33
C GLY A 77 5.91 -4.90 1.09
N THR A 78 6.43 -5.62 2.09
CA THR A 78 6.02 -5.48 3.50
C THR A 78 7.02 -4.64 4.28
N TYR A 79 8.31 -4.92 4.08
CA TYR A 79 9.44 -4.22 4.66
C TYR A 79 10.33 -3.64 3.57
N THR A 80 10.94 -2.52 3.92
CA THR A 80 11.92 -1.84 3.09
C THR A 80 13.23 -1.76 3.86
N GLN A 81 14.31 -2.14 3.19
CA GLN A 81 15.67 -1.97 3.70
C GLN A 81 16.03 -0.49 3.74
N ILE A 82 16.57 -0.05 4.88
CA ILE A 82 17.20 1.26 5.04
C ILE A 82 18.71 1.09 4.95
N THR A 83 19.35 1.78 4.00
CA THR A 83 20.81 1.78 3.83
C THR A 83 21.47 2.92 4.60
N ASN A 84 20.75 4.04 4.77
CA ASN A 84 21.26 5.19 5.50
C ASN A 84 20.13 6.02 6.13
N GLY A 85 20.45 6.77 7.18
CA GLY A 85 19.53 7.71 7.85
C GLY A 85 18.86 7.19 9.13
N LEU A 86 18.97 5.91 9.46
CA LEU A 86 18.48 5.32 10.71
C LEU A 86 19.49 4.37 11.33
N LYS A 87 19.33 4.10 12.63
CA LYS A 87 20.07 3.08 13.38
C LYS A 87 19.14 1.99 13.90
N ALA A 88 19.73 0.82 14.18
CA ALA A 88 19.00 -0.25 14.83
C ALA A 88 18.51 0.19 16.22
N GLY A 89 17.23 -0.02 16.51
CA GLY A 89 16.58 0.40 17.74
C GLY A 89 15.77 1.70 17.62
N ASP A 90 15.92 2.46 16.52
CA ASP A 90 15.11 3.65 16.29
C ASP A 90 13.64 3.26 16.09
N GLN A 91 12.74 4.02 16.71
CA GLN A 91 11.31 3.85 16.53
C GLN A 91 10.82 4.69 15.35
N VAL A 92 9.92 4.13 14.57
CA VAL A 92 9.28 4.83 13.45
C VAL A 92 7.77 4.86 13.63
N ILE A 93 7.15 5.92 13.14
CA ILE A 93 5.70 6.07 13.13
C ILE A 93 5.15 5.47 11.83
N VAL A 94 4.22 4.53 11.97
CA VAL A 94 3.47 3.97 10.84
C VAL A 94 2.16 4.74 10.71
N GLN A 95 1.88 5.29 9.53
CA GLN A 95 0.58 5.86 9.22
C GLN A 95 -0.32 4.80 8.61
N LEU A 96 -1.36 4.40 9.36
CA LEU A 96 -2.45 3.61 8.80
C LEU A 96 -3.49 4.57 8.24
N THR A 97 -3.55 4.70 6.92
CA THR A 97 -4.64 5.43 6.27
C THR A 97 -5.89 4.56 6.33
N ALA A 98 -6.79 4.82 7.29
CA ALA A 98 -8.12 4.24 7.25
C ALA A 98 -8.89 4.87 6.08
N THR A 99 -9.19 4.09 5.06
CA THR A 99 -10.08 4.52 3.97
C THR A 99 -11.46 4.81 4.56
N GLN A 100 -11.79 6.08 4.78
CA GLN A 100 -13.14 6.49 5.16
C GLN A 100 -14.05 6.34 3.94
N SER A 101 -14.90 5.32 3.95
CA SER A 101 -16.05 5.23 3.04
C SER A 101 -16.99 6.39 3.37
N SER A 102 -16.97 7.46 2.55
CA SER A 102 -17.98 8.51 2.63
C SER A 102 -19.31 7.96 2.12
N SER A 103 -20.15 7.45 3.03
CA SER A 103 -21.55 7.19 2.73
C SER A 103 -22.23 8.54 2.50
N ASN A 104 -22.34 8.95 1.24
CA ASN A 104 -23.06 10.15 0.83
C ASN A 104 -24.54 9.97 1.18
N GLN A 105 -24.94 10.55 2.31
CA GLN A 105 -26.28 10.48 2.84
C GLN A 105 -27.21 11.30 1.94
N ALA A 106 -27.82 10.63 0.97
CA ALA A 106 -28.93 11.16 0.19
C ALA A 106 -30.08 11.45 1.16
N ARG A 107 -30.16 12.71 1.61
CA ARG A 107 -31.33 13.30 2.25
C ARG A 107 -32.44 13.33 1.21
N SER A 108 -33.15 12.21 1.09
CA SER A 108 -34.41 12.12 0.38
C SER A 108 -35.39 13.04 1.09
N GLY A 109 -35.63 14.21 0.48
CA GLY A 109 -36.54 15.23 0.96
C GLY A 109 -37.97 14.71 0.99
N GLY A 110 -38.60 14.90 2.15
CA GLY A 110 -40.01 14.64 2.38
C GLY A 110 -40.92 15.54 1.54
N GLY A 111 -42.17 15.09 1.42
CA GLY A 111 -43.18 15.60 0.50
C GLY A 111 -43.62 17.04 0.73
N GLY A 112 -44.28 17.60 -0.29
CA GLY A 112 -44.83 18.95 -0.21
C GLY A 112 -45.20 19.53 -1.57
N LEU A 113 -46.35 19.08 -2.10
CA LEU A 113 -47.33 19.84 -2.87
C LEU A 113 -46.94 21.30 -3.24
N ILE A 114 -46.53 21.54 -4.50
CA ILE A 114 -46.86 22.79 -5.20
C ILE A 114 -47.30 22.47 -6.62
N MET A 115 -48.62 22.40 -6.78
CA MET A 115 -49.31 22.33 -8.05
C MET A 115 -49.63 23.77 -8.46
N ASN A 116 -48.89 24.34 -9.43
CA ASN A 116 -49.39 25.48 -10.18
C ASN A 116 -48.93 25.37 -11.65
N LEU A 117 -49.65 24.52 -12.38
CA LEU A 117 -49.62 24.47 -13.82
C LEU A 117 -51.06 24.41 -14.32
N SER A 118 -51.61 25.58 -14.59
CA SER A 118 -52.28 25.87 -15.86
C SER A 118 -53.12 24.72 -16.46
N ARG A 119 -54.24 24.40 -15.80
CA ARG A 119 -55.42 23.78 -16.42
C ARG A 119 -56.50 24.85 -16.37
N MET A 120 -56.70 25.75 -17.34
CA MET A 120 -57.02 25.54 -18.76
C MET A 120 -57.91 24.29 -18.98
N PHE A 121 -59.14 24.54 -19.43
CA PHE A 121 -60.27 23.60 -19.66
C PHE A 121 -61.04 23.21 -18.38
N GLY A 122 -62.30 23.58 -18.15
CA GLY A 122 -63.35 24.07 -19.04
C GLY A 122 -64.44 23.02 -19.20
N GLY A 123 -65.65 23.35 -18.72
CA GLY A 123 -66.89 22.88 -19.33
C GLY A 123 -67.63 21.73 -18.65
N ARG A 124 -68.83 22.09 -18.17
CA ARG A 124 -70.05 21.31 -17.95
C ARG A 124 -70.21 20.67 -16.58
#